data_AF-A0A933KZV6-F1
#
_entry.id   AF-A0A933KZV6-F1
#
_cell.length_a   1.000
_cell.length_b   1.000
_cell.length_c   1.000
_cell.angle_alpha   90.00
_cell.angle_beta   90.00
_cell.angle_gamma   90.00
#
_symmetry.space_group_name_H-M   'P 1'
#
loop_
_entity.id
_entity.type
_entity.pdbx_description
1 polymer ?
#
loop_
_entity_poly.entity_id
_entity_poly.type
_entity_poly.pdbx_seq_one_letter_code
_entity_poly.pdbx_strand_id
1 'polypeptide(L)'
;MSDVLFVHNNFPAQFGFIAQRLRADGHRCVAIASETGRAPEGIELVKWSANRGTTDGILPSAVRIEADLIRGGAAAEAALALRSRGFDPKLIIGHPGWGETTYLREIFPRARQIAYAEYFYRSVGGDVGFDPEFSPASASPHLLAAKNAGMALAFGEAEAIVTPTPFQRSLLPPMVRDRTHVIHEGIDTTSIKRHSTPRLTLANGKVIDGSRPLITFISRHLEPLRGFHIFLRALPRVMAAVPDADVVVIGADEPGGYGRPAPDGKTWGQLLIAEVAGGLDRSRIHFVGRVPHPLMIEALSLSTAHVYYTYPFVVSWSLLEAMAAECFVIASNTAPVRDAITNGQDGVLLDFFNVGALSDALIEACRDPQKFTPMRKAARETILARYDRATICEPAWLRLVAPMLEAG
;
A
#
# COMPACT_ATOMS: atom_id res chain seq x y z
N MET A 1 15.50 -19.96 21.34
CA MET A 1 16.22 -19.15 20.34
C MET A 1 16.21 -19.89 19.01
N SER A 2 15.82 -19.23 17.92
CA SER A 2 15.74 -19.86 16.59
C SER A 2 16.07 -18.84 15.51
N ASP A 3 16.49 -19.33 14.34
CA ASP A 3 16.75 -18.53 13.15
C ASP A 3 15.44 -18.24 12.41
N VAL A 4 15.25 -17.00 11.99
CA VAL A 4 14.10 -16.54 11.19
C VAL A 4 14.59 -15.76 9.99
N LEU A 5 14.13 -16.15 8.80
CA LEU A 5 14.47 -15.51 7.53
C LEU A 5 13.29 -14.66 7.05
N PHE A 6 13.55 -13.39 6.75
CA PHE A 6 12.62 -12.50 6.06
C PHE A 6 13.01 -12.32 4.61
N VAL A 7 12.05 -12.35 3.68
CA VAL A 7 12.35 -12.20 2.25
C VAL A 7 11.41 -11.19 1.60
N HIS A 8 11.95 -10.06 1.18
CA HIS A 8 11.17 -9.01 0.53
C HIS A 8 12.07 -8.12 -0.34
N ASN A 9 11.67 -7.84 -1.58
CA ASN A 9 12.42 -7.01 -2.53
C ASN A 9 12.88 -5.67 -1.93
N ASN A 10 11.95 -4.96 -1.28
CA ASN A 10 12.13 -3.66 -0.62
C ASN A 10 12.06 -3.75 0.93
N PHE A 11 12.66 -4.78 1.55
CA PHE A 11 12.69 -4.91 3.03
C PHE A 11 13.09 -3.56 3.70
N PRO A 12 12.48 -3.14 4.83
CA PRO A 12 11.63 -3.92 5.74
C PRO A 12 10.16 -4.02 5.34
N ALA A 13 9.68 -3.18 4.42
CA ALA A 13 8.29 -3.15 3.92
C ALA A 13 7.25 -3.52 5.00
N GLN A 14 6.41 -4.52 4.75
CA GLN A 14 5.35 -4.96 5.67
C GLN A 14 5.88 -5.82 6.84
N PHE A 15 7.15 -6.20 6.86
CA PHE A 15 7.73 -7.12 7.85
C PHE A 15 8.55 -6.44 8.96
N GLY A 16 8.80 -5.13 8.85
CA GLY A 16 9.69 -4.43 9.79
C GLY A 16 9.32 -4.63 11.26
N PHE A 17 8.04 -4.50 11.59
CA PHE A 17 7.56 -4.61 12.97
C PHE A 17 7.75 -6.02 13.53
N ILE A 18 7.35 -7.06 12.79
CA ILE A 18 7.43 -8.44 13.27
C ILE A 18 8.88 -8.92 13.33
N ALA A 19 9.75 -8.45 12.41
CA ALA A 19 11.17 -8.76 12.44
C ALA A 19 11.87 -8.14 13.67
N GLN A 20 11.55 -6.88 13.99
CA GLN A 20 12.02 -6.24 15.22
C GLN A 20 11.48 -6.95 16.47
N ARG A 21 10.21 -7.36 16.45
CA ARG A 21 9.59 -8.06 17.57
C ARG A 21 10.24 -9.41 17.85
N LEU A 22 10.39 -10.26 16.84
CA LEU A 22 11.04 -11.57 17.00
C LEU A 22 12.50 -11.44 17.41
N ARG A 23 13.21 -10.41 16.93
CA ARG A 23 14.55 -10.09 17.42
C ARG A 23 14.54 -9.75 18.91
N ALA A 24 13.60 -8.93 19.36
CA ALA A 24 13.46 -8.56 20.77
C ALA A 24 13.12 -9.78 21.65
N ASP A 25 12.36 -10.74 21.13
CA ASP A 25 12.07 -12.03 21.79
C ASP A 25 13.27 -13.00 21.74
N GLY A 26 14.42 -12.57 21.23
CA GLY A 26 15.69 -13.29 21.26
C GLY A 26 15.97 -14.19 20.06
N HIS A 27 15.20 -14.10 18.98
CA HIS A 27 15.46 -14.85 17.74
C HIS A 27 16.54 -14.19 16.89
N ARG A 28 17.34 -15.01 16.17
CA ARG A 28 18.30 -14.50 15.17
C ARG A 28 17.54 -14.22 13.87
N CYS A 29 17.29 -12.95 13.59
CA CYS A 29 16.57 -12.52 12.39
C CYS A 29 17.53 -12.05 11.30
N VAL A 30 17.37 -12.61 10.11
CA VAL A 30 18.12 -12.24 8.89
C VAL A 30 17.12 -11.92 7.78
N ALA A 31 17.47 -11.00 6.88
CA ALA A 31 16.66 -10.64 5.73
C ALA A 31 17.41 -10.83 4.41
N ILE A 32 16.69 -11.24 3.36
CA ILE A 32 17.13 -11.21 1.97
C ILE A 32 16.29 -10.17 1.21
N ALA A 33 16.95 -9.23 0.53
CA ALA A 33 16.30 -8.19 -0.27
C ALA A 33 17.12 -7.82 -1.51
N SER A 34 16.56 -7.02 -2.41
CA SER A 34 17.36 -6.45 -3.50
C SER A 34 18.26 -5.31 -3.01
N GLU A 35 18.98 -4.70 -3.96
CA GLU A 35 19.83 -3.53 -3.72
C GLU A 35 19.11 -2.35 -3.04
N THR A 36 17.80 -2.20 -3.22
CA THR A 36 17.00 -1.12 -2.60
C THR A 36 16.61 -1.42 -1.16
N GLY A 37 16.76 -2.67 -0.70
CA GLY A 37 16.42 -3.09 0.65
C GLY A 37 17.26 -2.40 1.73
N ARG A 38 16.65 -2.19 2.89
CA ARG A 38 17.25 -1.61 4.09
C ARG A 38 16.87 -2.45 5.30
N ALA A 39 17.80 -2.64 6.24
CA ALA A 39 17.53 -3.40 7.46
C ALA A 39 17.19 -2.44 8.60
N PRO A 40 16.17 -2.74 9.43
CA PRO A 40 16.09 -2.17 10.76
C PRO A 40 17.32 -2.55 11.59
N GLU A 41 17.58 -1.79 12.65
CA GLU A 41 18.75 -2.00 13.50
C GLU A 41 18.84 -3.44 14.02
N GLY A 42 20.04 -4.02 13.89
CA GLY A 42 20.40 -5.35 14.38
C GLY A 42 19.74 -6.54 13.69
N ILE A 43 19.18 -6.34 12.50
CA ILE A 43 18.82 -7.41 11.56
C ILE A 43 19.89 -7.45 10.47
N GLU A 44 20.52 -8.61 10.26
CA GLU A 44 21.44 -8.79 9.14
C GLU A 44 20.66 -8.73 7.82
N LEU A 45 21.16 -7.98 6.84
CA LEU A 45 20.59 -7.91 5.51
C LEU A 45 21.58 -8.45 4.48
N VAL A 46 21.17 -9.49 3.77
CA VAL A 46 21.88 -10.02 2.61
C VAL A 46 21.19 -9.51 1.35
N LYS A 47 21.96 -8.85 0.50
CA LYS A 47 21.45 -8.31 -0.76
C LYS A 47 21.68 -9.28 -1.90
N TRP A 48 20.72 -9.36 -2.82
CA TRP A 48 20.88 -10.02 -4.10
C TRP A 48 20.82 -9.01 -5.24
N SER A 49 21.48 -9.36 -6.34
CA SER A 49 21.39 -8.65 -7.61
C SER A 49 21.19 -9.65 -8.74
N ALA A 50 20.37 -9.30 -9.74
CA ALA A 50 20.17 -10.11 -10.92
C ALA A 50 21.22 -9.74 -11.98
N ASN A 51 21.86 -10.75 -12.57
CA ASN A 51 22.88 -10.58 -13.61
C ASN A 51 22.31 -10.57 -15.04
N ARG A 52 20.98 -10.74 -15.19
CA ARG A 52 20.29 -10.75 -16.48
C ARG A 52 18.85 -10.25 -16.37
N GLY A 53 18.30 -9.82 -17.50
CA GLY A 53 16.87 -9.61 -17.69
C GLY A 53 16.16 -10.83 -18.27
N THR A 54 14.86 -10.67 -18.48
CA THR A 54 14.02 -11.60 -19.27
C THR A 54 14.55 -11.72 -20.69
N THR A 55 14.40 -12.89 -21.31
CA THR A 55 14.84 -13.18 -22.67
C THR A 55 14.02 -12.39 -23.68
N ASP A 56 14.70 -11.73 -24.61
CA ASP A 56 14.04 -11.04 -25.73
C ASP A 56 13.24 -12.03 -26.58
N GLY A 57 11.97 -11.73 -26.83
CA GLY A 57 11.09 -12.55 -27.67
C GLY A 57 10.59 -13.85 -27.02
N ILE A 58 10.75 -14.05 -25.71
CA ILE A 58 10.13 -15.18 -25.01
C ILE A 58 8.60 -15.15 -25.15
N LEU A 59 7.95 -16.31 -24.98
CA LEU A 59 6.49 -16.44 -24.90
C LEU A 59 5.89 -15.31 -24.02
N PRO A 60 4.95 -14.48 -24.53
CA PRO A 60 4.45 -13.31 -23.77
C PRO A 60 3.89 -13.64 -22.38
N SER A 61 3.23 -14.78 -22.20
CA SER A 61 2.74 -15.23 -20.90
C SER A 61 3.86 -15.65 -19.95
N ALA A 62 5.04 -16.01 -20.47
CA ALA A 62 6.19 -16.42 -19.67
C ALA A 62 7.07 -15.25 -19.20
N VAL A 63 6.93 -14.05 -19.78
CA VAL A 63 7.78 -12.87 -19.46
C VAL A 63 7.79 -12.60 -17.95
N ARG A 64 6.62 -12.61 -17.29
CA ARG A 64 6.57 -12.31 -15.86
C ARG A 64 7.25 -13.40 -15.02
N ILE A 65 6.93 -14.67 -15.28
CA ILE A 65 7.52 -15.76 -14.51
C ILE A 65 9.02 -15.87 -14.73
N GLU A 66 9.54 -15.64 -15.94
CA GLU A 66 10.98 -15.63 -16.17
C GLU A 66 11.68 -14.56 -15.31
N ALA A 67 11.11 -13.34 -15.23
CA ALA A 67 11.63 -12.30 -14.35
C ALA A 67 11.61 -12.72 -12.88
N ASP A 68 10.54 -13.39 -12.45
CA ASP A 68 10.38 -13.89 -11.09
C ASP A 68 11.40 -15.01 -10.77
N LEU A 69 11.63 -15.95 -11.69
CA LEU A 69 12.59 -17.05 -11.52
C LEU A 69 14.04 -16.56 -11.54
N ILE A 70 14.37 -15.52 -12.34
CA ILE A 70 15.70 -14.90 -12.32
C ILE A 70 15.98 -14.28 -10.95
N ARG A 71 15.04 -13.51 -10.39
CA ARG A 71 15.15 -12.95 -9.04
C ARG A 71 15.19 -14.04 -7.97
N GLY A 72 14.35 -15.07 -8.12
CA GLY A 72 14.36 -16.26 -7.28
C GLY A 72 15.73 -16.91 -7.23
N GLY A 73 16.41 -17.06 -8.37
CA GLY A 73 17.76 -17.63 -8.45
C GLY A 73 18.79 -16.77 -7.72
N ALA A 74 18.74 -15.45 -7.89
CA ALA A 74 19.63 -14.54 -7.17
C ALA A 74 19.40 -14.58 -5.64
N ALA A 75 18.15 -14.65 -5.19
CA ALA A 75 17.81 -14.82 -3.78
C ALA A 75 18.21 -16.20 -3.24
N ALA A 76 18.15 -17.24 -4.07
CA ALA A 76 18.58 -18.60 -3.75
C ALA A 76 20.10 -18.66 -3.47
N GLU A 77 20.92 -18.01 -4.29
CA GLU A 77 22.37 -17.90 -4.05
C GLU A 77 22.67 -17.17 -2.72
N ALA A 78 21.95 -16.10 -2.42
CA ALA A 78 22.07 -15.41 -1.14
C ALA A 78 21.71 -16.32 0.06
N ALA A 79 20.65 -17.13 -0.09
CA ALA A 79 20.24 -18.11 0.91
C ALA A 79 21.26 -19.26 1.07
N LEU A 80 21.88 -19.74 -0.02
CA LEU A 80 22.95 -20.74 0.03
C LEU A 80 24.19 -20.20 0.76
N ALA A 81 24.57 -18.94 0.51
CA ALA A 81 25.67 -18.28 1.21
C ALA A 81 25.39 -18.11 2.71
N LEU A 82 24.14 -17.86 3.11
CA LEU A 82 23.75 -17.88 4.52
C LEU A 82 23.87 -19.28 5.11
N ARG A 83 23.37 -20.31 4.39
CA ARG A 83 23.44 -21.70 4.83
C ARG A 83 24.88 -22.18 5.06
N SER A 84 25.81 -21.82 4.18
CA SER A 84 27.23 -22.17 4.31
C SER A 84 27.90 -21.53 5.53
N ARG A 85 27.36 -20.41 6.02
CA ARG A 85 27.77 -19.72 7.26
C ARG A 85 27.06 -20.23 8.51
N GLY A 86 26.32 -21.34 8.42
CA GLY A 86 25.61 -21.96 9.55
C GLY A 86 24.30 -21.26 9.93
N PHE A 87 23.66 -20.57 8.99
CA PHE A 87 22.28 -20.11 9.15
C PHE A 87 21.29 -21.18 8.67
N ASP A 88 20.37 -21.60 9.53
CA ASP A 88 19.37 -22.63 9.22
C ASP A 88 18.02 -22.21 9.82
N PRO A 89 17.21 -21.42 9.09
CA PRO A 89 15.97 -20.85 9.60
C PRO A 89 14.98 -21.94 9.96
N LYS A 90 14.34 -21.80 11.12
CA LYS A 90 13.13 -22.57 11.44
C LYS A 90 11.92 -22.04 10.69
N LEU A 91 11.91 -20.74 10.39
CA LEU A 91 10.80 -20.05 9.77
C LEU A 91 11.30 -19.07 8.71
N ILE A 92 10.60 -19.06 7.57
CA ILE A 92 10.75 -18.07 6.51
C ILE A 92 9.43 -17.30 6.39
N ILE A 93 9.50 -15.97 6.43
CA ILE A 93 8.37 -15.07 6.18
C ILE A 93 8.70 -14.25 4.93
N GLY A 94 7.97 -14.47 3.85
CA GLY A 94 8.34 -13.95 2.54
C GLY A 94 7.19 -13.36 1.74
N HIS A 95 7.49 -12.33 0.96
CA HIS A 95 6.55 -11.77 -0.03
C HIS A 95 6.84 -12.38 -1.40
N PRO A 96 5.95 -13.23 -1.96
CA PRO A 96 6.23 -13.99 -3.18
C PRO A 96 6.02 -13.21 -4.47
N GLY A 97 5.54 -11.96 -4.39
CA GLY A 97 5.13 -11.16 -5.55
C GLY A 97 6.20 -10.91 -6.63
N TRP A 98 7.48 -11.11 -6.35
CA TRP A 98 8.58 -10.96 -7.33
C TRP A 98 9.45 -12.22 -7.47
N GLY A 99 9.05 -13.35 -6.88
CA GLY A 99 9.68 -14.66 -7.07
C GLY A 99 10.83 -15.02 -6.12
N GLU A 100 11.27 -14.15 -5.23
CA GLU A 100 12.43 -14.38 -4.34
C GLU A 100 12.25 -15.56 -3.37
N THR A 101 11.00 -15.95 -3.11
CA THR A 101 10.68 -17.07 -2.22
C THR A 101 10.65 -18.43 -2.93
N THR A 102 10.72 -18.46 -4.27
CA THR A 102 10.37 -19.64 -5.09
C THR A 102 11.18 -20.88 -4.75
N TYR A 103 12.48 -20.74 -4.51
CA TYR A 103 13.39 -21.89 -4.33
C TYR A 103 13.77 -22.16 -2.87
N LEU A 104 13.22 -21.42 -1.91
CA LEU A 104 13.70 -21.46 -0.53
C LEU A 104 13.37 -22.78 0.17
N ARG A 105 12.34 -23.51 -0.27
CA ARG A 105 12.03 -24.87 0.21
C ARG A 105 13.19 -25.83 -0.04
N GLU A 106 13.80 -25.78 -1.23
CA GLU A 106 14.90 -26.66 -1.60
C GLU A 106 16.19 -26.35 -0.82
N ILE A 107 16.39 -25.08 -0.47
CA ILE A 107 17.58 -24.64 0.28
C ILE A 107 17.43 -24.95 1.77
N PHE A 108 16.24 -24.69 2.34
CA PHE A 108 15.91 -24.87 3.74
C PHE A 108 14.69 -25.80 3.90
N PRO A 109 14.85 -27.12 3.65
CA PRO A 109 13.72 -28.06 3.57
C PRO A 109 12.94 -28.20 4.88
N ARG A 110 13.59 -27.93 6.01
CA ARG A 110 12.99 -28.01 7.36
C ARG A 110 12.32 -26.72 7.80
N ALA A 111 12.54 -25.61 7.09
CA ALA A 111 11.98 -24.32 7.47
C ALA A 111 10.49 -24.29 7.13
N ARG A 112 9.66 -23.86 8.08
CA ARG A 112 8.27 -23.50 7.78
C ARG A 112 8.24 -22.19 7.00
N GLN A 113 7.20 -21.97 6.22
CA GLN A 113 7.07 -20.83 5.32
C GLN A 113 5.71 -20.16 5.47
N ILE A 114 5.75 -18.84 5.70
CA ILE A 114 4.62 -17.96 5.61
C ILE A 114 4.77 -17.10 4.34
N ALA A 115 3.83 -17.22 3.42
CA ALA A 115 3.76 -16.38 2.23
C ALA A 115 2.81 -15.19 2.45
N TYR A 116 3.30 -13.97 2.34
CA TYR A 116 2.49 -12.74 2.41
C TYR A 116 1.88 -12.44 1.05
N ALA A 117 0.62 -12.79 0.87
CA ALA A 117 -0.13 -12.63 -0.36
C ALA A 117 -0.78 -11.23 -0.45
N GLU A 118 -0.03 -10.24 -0.91
CA GLU A 118 -0.53 -8.86 -1.02
C GLU A 118 -1.54 -8.69 -2.17
N TYR A 119 -1.35 -9.36 -3.30
CA TYR A 119 -2.27 -9.27 -4.44
C TYR A 119 -2.22 -10.51 -5.32
N PHE A 120 -3.36 -10.88 -5.91
CA PHE A 120 -3.44 -11.96 -6.88
C PHE A 120 -4.30 -11.49 -8.05
N TYR A 121 -3.71 -11.42 -9.25
CA TYR A 121 -4.32 -10.74 -10.38
C TYR A 121 -5.57 -11.48 -10.87
N ARG A 122 -6.65 -10.71 -11.10
CA ARG A 122 -7.92 -11.16 -11.66
C ARG A 122 -8.34 -10.23 -12.79
N SER A 123 -8.93 -10.79 -13.85
CA SER A 123 -9.48 -10.01 -14.96
C SER A 123 -10.80 -9.32 -14.62
N VAL A 124 -11.44 -9.70 -13.51
CA VAL A 124 -12.70 -9.16 -13.02
C VAL A 124 -12.60 -8.98 -11.51
N GLY A 125 -13.14 -7.87 -11.00
CA GLY A 125 -13.14 -7.56 -9.56
C GLY A 125 -11.82 -7.01 -9.01
N GLY A 126 -10.82 -6.81 -9.87
CA GLY A 126 -9.53 -6.19 -9.55
C GLY A 126 -9.38 -4.80 -10.18
N ASP A 127 -8.13 -4.38 -10.35
CA ASP A 127 -7.74 -3.10 -10.97
C ASP A 127 -7.90 -3.09 -12.49
N VAL A 128 -7.67 -4.23 -13.15
CA VAL A 128 -7.73 -4.33 -14.61
C VAL A 128 -9.16 -4.21 -15.11
N GLY A 129 -9.38 -3.32 -16.08
CA GLY A 129 -10.72 -3.10 -16.66
C GLY A 129 -11.67 -2.30 -15.76
N PHE A 130 -11.21 -1.82 -14.60
CA PHE A 130 -12.06 -1.06 -13.67
C PHE A 130 -12.44 0.31 -14.24
N ASP A 131 -11.44 1.02 -14.78
CA ASP A 131 -11.63 2.34 -15.36
C ASP A 131 -11.44 2.28 -16.89
N PRO A 132 -12.52 2.38 -17.67
CA PRO A 132 -12.45 2.25 -19.12
C PRO A 132 -11.69 3.39 -19.80
N GLU A 133 -11.46 4.53 -19.14
CA GLU A 133 -10.70 5.65 -19.69
C GLU A 133 -9.20 5.33 -19.80
N PHE A 134 -8.65 4.64 -18.79
CA PHE A 134 -7.20 4.39 -18.70
C PHE A 134 -6.82 2.91 -18.76
N SER A 135 -7.75 2.03 -18.44
CA SER A 135 -7.61 0.57 -18.43
C SER A 135 -8.79 -0.05 -19.18
N PRO A 136 -8.81 0.02 -20.53
CA PRO A 136 -9.82 -0.71 -21.29
C PRO A 136 -9.72 -2.20 -20.95
N ALA A 137 -10.87 -2.89 -20.92
CA ALA A 137 -10.93 -4.32 -20.64
C ALA A 137 -9.87 -5.05 -21.48
N SER A 138 -8.96 -5.74 -20.82
CA SER A 138 -7.82 -6.39 -21.50
C SER A 138 -8.33 -7.40 -22.53
N ALA A 139 -7.86 -7.30 -23.77
CA ALA A 139 -8.09 -8.32 -24.79
C ALA A 139 -7.41 -9.67 -24.45
N SER A 140 -6.55 -9.72 -23.43
CA SER A 140 -5.74 -10.91 -23.10
C SER A 140 -5.80 -11.32 -21.61
N PRO A 141 -6.97 -11.79 -21.11
CA PRO A 141 -7.11 -12.30 -19.73
C PRO A 141 -6.10 -13.39 -19.35
N HIS A 142 -5.64 -14.17 -20.32
CA HIS A 142 -4.63 -15.22 -20.13
C HIS A 142 -3.24 -14.65 -19.77
N LEU A 143 -2.85 -13.49 -20.33
CA LEU A 143 -1.58 -12.83 -19.96
C LEU A 143 -1.62 -12.31 -18.52
N LEU A 144 -2.77 -11.78 -18.11
CA LEU A 144 -2.98 -11.34 -16.73
C LEU A 144 -2.91 -12.52 -15.76
N ALA A 145 -3.59 -13.63 -16.09
CA ALA A 145 -3.54 -14.84 -15.27
C ALA A 145 -2.11 -15.38 -15.12
N ALA A 146 -1.30 -15.32 -16.18
CA ALA A 146 0.09 -15.78 -16.17
C ALA A 146 1.00 -14.97 -15.22
N LYS A 147 0.64 -13.72 -14.87
CA LYS A 147 1.38 -12.93 -13.86
C LYS A 147 1.40 -13.59 -12.48
N ASN A 148 0.46 -14.50 -12.21
CA ASN A 148 0.34 -15.17 -10.92
C ASN A 148 1.23 -16.42 -10.79
N ALA A 149 1.93 -16.85 -11.84
CA ALA A 149 2.64 -18.13 -11.85
C ALA A 149 3.67 -18.26 -10.71
N GLY A 150 4.49 -17.23 -10.46
CA GLY A 150 5.51 -17.28 -9.40
C GLY A 150 4.89 -17.32 -8.01
N MET A 151 3.82 -16.53 -7.79
CA MET A 151 3.07 -16.57 -6.54
C MET A 151 2.38 -17.92 -6.33
N ALA A 152 1.87 -18.56 -7.39
CA ALA A 152 1.24 -19.88 -7.30
C ALA A 152 2.22 -20.96 -6.87
N LEU A 153 3.48 -20.92 -7.35
CA LEU A 153 4.55 -21.79 -6.88
C LEU A 153 4.81 -21.60 -5.37
N ALA A 154 5.03 -20.35 -4.95
CA ALA A 154 5.27 -20.03 -3.55
C ALA A 154 4.10 -20.43 -2.63
N PHE A 155 2.86 -20.22 -3.09
CA PHE A 155 1.68 -20.64 -2.33
C PHE A 155 1.53 -22.15 -2.25
N GLY A 156 2.06 -22.93 -3.21
CA GLY A 156 2.06 -24.39 -3.17
C GLY A 156 2.82 -24.92 -1.95
N GLU A 157 3.98 -24.32 -1.68
CA GLU A 157 4.96 -24.72 -0.66
C GLU A 157 4.71 -24.14 0.75
N ALA A 158 3.88 -23.10 0.86
CA ALA A 158 3.67 -22.38 2.12
C ALA A 158 2.79 -23.17 3.09
N GLU A 159 3.24 -23.29 4.35
CA GLU A 159 2.43 -23.82 5.45
C GLU A 159 1.28 -22.87 5.80
N ALA A 160 1.52 -21.56 5.72
CA ALA A 160 0.48 -20.55 5.90
C ALA A 160 0.62 -19.41 4.88
N ILE A 161 -0.52 -18.82 4.55
CA ILE A 161 -0.59 -17.64 3.70
C ILE A 161 -1.22 -16.51 4.52
N VAL A 162 -0.64 -15.32 4.47
CA VAL A 162 -1.20 -14.13 5.11
C VAL A 162 -1.64 -13.14 4.06
N THR A 163 -2.88 -12.67 4.16
CA THR A 163 -3.41 -11.54 3.38
C THR A 163 -3.77 -10.40 4.32
N PRO A 164 -3.51 -9.14 3.97
CA PRO A 164 -3.84 -8.02 4.87
C PRO A 164 -5.33 -7.77 5.05
N THR A 165 -6.15 -8.02 4.03
CA THR A 165 -7.59 -7.76 4.08
C THR A 165 -8.45 -8.90 3.51
N PRO A 166 -9.76 -8.95 3.87
CA PRO A 166 -10.72 -9.87 3.26
C PRO A 166 -10.80 -9.79 1.74
N PHE A 167 -10.72 -8.58 1.15
CA PHE A 167 -10.66 -8.39 -0.29
C PHE A 167 -9.46 -9.12 -0.89
N GLN A 168 -8.25 -8.96 -0.34
CA GLN A 168 -7.05 -9.64 -0.85
C GLN A 168 -7.18 -11.16 -0.73
N ARG A 169 -7.74 -11.68 0.37
CA ARG A 169 -8.10 -13.11 0.51
C ARG A 169 -9.07 -13.58 -0.57
N SER A 170 -10.05 -12.76 -0.94
CA SER A 170 -11.05 -13.10 -1.96
C SER A 170 -10.43 -13.31 -3.34
N LEU A 171 -9.31 -12.65 -3.63
CA LEU A 171 -8.58 -12.79 -4.90
C LEU A 171 -7.84 -14.13 -5.02
N LEU A 172 -7.54 -14.79 -3.90
CA LEU A 172 -6.77 -16.04 -3.90
C LEU A 172 -7.56 -17.22 -4.49
N PRO A 173 -6.89 -18.18 -5.15
CA PRO A 173 -7.52 -19.38 -5.67
C PRO A 173 -8.11 -20.21 -4.52
N PRO A 174 -9.27 -20.88 -4.70
CA PRO A 174 -9.92 -21.66 -3.65
C PRO A 174 -9.01 -22.65 -2.94
N MET A 175 -8.10 -23.31 -3.68
CA MET A 175 -7.20 -24.35 -3.16
C MET A 175 -6.27 -23.91 -2.02
N VAL A 176 -6.07 -22.61 -1.80
CA VAL A 176 -5.17 -22.10 -0.74
C VAL A 176 -5.90 -21.35 0.37
N ARG A 177 -7.23 -21.16 0.25
CA ARG A 177 -8.00 -20.30 1.16
C ARG A 177 -8.11 -20.86 2.59
N ASP A 178 -8.01 -22.18 2.74
CA ASP A 178 -8.12 -22.86 4.04
C ASP A 178 -6.89 -22.62 4.92
N ARG A 179 -5.71 -22.43 4.32
CA ARG A 179 -4.46 -22.03 4.99
C ARG A 179 -4.17 -20.54 4.93
N THR A 180 -5.17 -19.73 4.53
CA THR A 180 -5.04 -18.27 4.46
C THR A 180 -5.58 -17.60 5.71
N HIS A 181 -4.75 -16.78 6.34
CA HIS A 181 -5.07 -15.95 7.49
C HIS A 181 -5.19 -14.49 7.07
N VAL A 182 -6.26 -13.81 7.48
CA VAL A 182 -6.40 -12.36 7.28
C VAL A 182 -5.74 -11.65 8.46
N ILE A 183 -4.52 -11.14 8.28
CA ILE A 183 -3.75 -10.47 9.32
C ILE A 183 -3.04 -9.25 8.69
N HIS A 184 -3.49 -8.06 9.07
CA HIS A 184 -2.85 -6.81 8.68
C HIS A 184 -1.57 -6.56 9.52
N GLU A 185 -0.58 -5.84 8.98
CA GLU A 185 0.65 -5.43 9.68
C GLU A 185 0.45 -4.27 10.67
N GLY A 186 -0.63 -3.52 10.47
CA GLY A 186 -1.04 -2.41 11.32
C GLY A 186 -0.15 -1.18 11.25
N ILE A 187 -0.60 -0.10 11.89
CA ILE A 187 0.11 1.18 11.98
C ILE A 187 0.37 1.54 13.44
N ASP A 188 1.39 2.36 13.69
CA ASP A 188 1.71 2.85 15.03
C ASP A 188 0.78 4.01 15.42
N THR A 189 -0.34 3.69 16.08
CA THR A 189 -1.36 4.68 16.47
C THR A 189 -0.94 5.57 17.65
N THR A 190 0.20 5.26 18.28
CA THR A 190 0.80 6.08 19.34
C THR A 190 1.47 7.30 18.74
N SER A 191 2.26 7.11 17.66
CA SER A 191 2.86 8.22 16.91
C SER A 191 1.91 8.84 15.90
N ILE A 192 1.03 8.05 15.28
CA ILE A 192 0.06 8.52 14.29
C ILE A 192 -1.24 8.94 15.01
N LYS A 193 -1.31 10.23 15.30
CA LYS A 193 -2.49 10.87 15.90
C LYS A 193 -2.58 12.32 15.46
N ARG A 194 -3.77 12.89 15.56
CA ARG A 194 -3.99 14.30 15.24
C ARG A 194 -3.13 15.19 16.16
N HIS A 195 -2.34 16.07 15.57
CA HIS A 195 -1.59 17.07 16.33
C HIS A 195 -2.52 18.21 16.79
N SER A 196 -2.27 18.75 17.98
CA SER A 196 -3.13 19.78 18.60
C SER A 196 -2.96 21.17 17.98
N THR A 197 -1.76 21.48 17.50
CA THR A 197 -1.40 22.77 16.88
C THR A 197 -0.61 22.51 15.60
N PRO A 198 -1.22 21.85 14.60
CA PRO A 198 -0.49 21.45 13.42
C PRO A 198 -0.15 22.67 12.56
N ARG A 199 0.97 22.62 11.86
CA ARG A 199 1.44 23.71 10.99
C ARG A 199 2.26 23.17 9.84
N LEU A 200 1.93 23.61 8.63
CA LEU A 200 2.65 23.24 7.41
C LEU A 200 3.21 24.50 6.75
N THR A 201 4.53 24.56 6.61
CA THR A 201 5.21 25.59 5.81
C THR A 201 5.59 25.00 4.47
N LEU A 202 5.03 25.57 3.40
CA LEU A 202 5.28 25.15 2.03
C LEU A 202 6.58 25.75 1.48
N ALA A 203 7.14 25.15 0.43
CA ALA A 203 8.38 25.61 -0.19
C ALA A 203 8.32 27.05 -0.72
N ASN A 204 7.13 27.54 -1.07
CA ASN A 204 6.90 28.93 -1.49
C ASN A 204 6.74 29.91 -0.30
N GLY A 205 6.99 29.47 0.93
CA GLY A 205 6.87 30.27 2.15
C GLY A 205 5.44 30.41 2.69
N LYS A 206 4.42 29.90 1.99
CA LYS A 206 3.04 29.91 2.48
C LYS A 206 2.92 29.01 3.71
N VAL A 207 2.25 29.54 4.73
CA VAL A 207 1.93 28.80 5.97
C VAL A 207 0.47 28.39 5.93
N ILE A 208 0.21 27.11 6.20
CA ILE A 208 -1.12 26.55 6.45
C ILE A 208 -1.18 26.16 7.92
N ASP A 209 -2.09 26.77 8.66
CA ASP A 209 -2.22 26.70 10.12
C ASP A 209 -3.64 26.36 10.60
N GLY A 210 -4.54 26.00 9.67
CA GLY A 210 -5.92 25.64 9.96
C GLY A 210 -6.89 26.82 10.03
N SER A 211 -6.43 28.05 9.76
CA SER A 211 -7.30 29.24 9.64
C SER A 211 -8.24 29.21 8.44
N ARG A 212 -7.91 28.41 7.42
CA ARG A 212 -8.69 28.21 6.19
C ARG A 212 -8.93 26.73 5.97
N PRO A 213 -10.03 26.32 5.29
CA PRO A 213 -10.26 24.93 4.96
C PRO A 213 -9.12 24.34 4.12
N LEU A 214 -8.66 23.15 4.48
CA LEU A 214 -7.63 22.40 3.76
C LEU A 214 -8.19 21.09 3.22
N ILE A 215 -8.07 20.89 1.91
CA ILE A 215 -8.34 19.60 1.24
C ILE A 215 -7.00 18.93 0.95
N THR A 216 -6.85 17.67 1.34
CA THR A 216 -5.64 16.89 1.03
C THR A 216 -5.91 15.70 0.12
N PHE A 217 -4.96 15.45 -0.77
CA PHE A 217 -4.87 14.23 -1.55
C PHE A 217 -3.45 13.67 -1.42
N ILE A 218 -3.33 12.39 -1.08
CA ILE A 218 -2.05 11.76 -0.81
C ILE A 218 -1.94 10.44 -1.56
N SER A 219 -0.91 10.32 -2.38
CA SER A 219 -0.55 9.07 -3.06
C SER A 219 0.96 9.01 -3.27
N ARG A 220 1.55 7.81 -3.40
CA ARG A 220 2.97 7.67 -3.72
C ARG A 220 3.31 8.27 -5.08
N HIS A 221 2.47 7.96 -6.07
CA HIS A 221 2.51 8.50 -7.43
C HIS A 221 1.14 9.09 -7.76
N LEU A 222 1.12 10.21 -8.47
CA LEU A 222 -0.11 10.81 -8.97
C LEU A 222 -0.53 10.02 -10.23
N GLU A 223 -1.56 9.18 -10.10
CA GLU A 223 -1.97 8.24 -11.16
C GLU A 223 -3.50 7.99 -11.16
N PRO A 224 -4.08 7.56 -12.30
CA PRO A 224 -5.51 7.25 -12.38
C PRO A 224 -5.97 6.14 -11.45
N LEU A 225 -5.14 5.11 -11.23
CA LEU A 225 -5.44 4.00 -10.31
C LEU A 225 -5.74 4.49 -8.88
N ARG A 226 -5.17 5.62 -8.49
CA ARG A 226 -5.38 6.28 -7.19
C ARG A 226 -6.41 7.42 -7.26
N GLY A 227 -7.24 7.43 -8.30
CA GLY A 227 -8.33 8.39 -8.51
C GLY A 227 -7.91 9.84 -8.64
N PHE A 228 -6.64 10.08 -8.98
CA PHE A 228 -6.11 11.44 -9.07
C PHE A 228 -6.84 12.29 -10.13
N HIS A 229 -7.27 11.67 -11.23
CA HIS A 229 -8.08 12.31 -12.27
C HIS A 229 -9.47 12.72 -11.76
N ILE A 230 -10.17 11.85 -11.01
CA ILE A 230 -11.46 12.18 -10.38
C ILE A 230 -11.31 13.34 -9.40
N PHE A 231 -10.25 13.30 -8.58
CA PHE A 231 -9.94 14.37 -7.64
C PHE A 231 -9.75 15.72 -8.35
N LEU A 232 -8.90 15.78 -9.38
CA LEU A 232 -8.67 17.01 -10.13
C LEU A 232 -9.94 17.52 -10.83
N ARG A 233 -10.77 16.64 -11.38
CA ARG A 233 -12.05 16.98 -12.01
C ARG A 233 -13.07 17.54 -11.02
N ALA A 234 -12.99 17.18 -9.75
CA ALA A 234 -13.87 17.73 -8.72
C ALA A 234 -13.48 19.17 -8.29
N LEU A 235 -12.21 19.54 -8.42
CA LEU A 235 -11.68 20.80 -7.88
C LEU A 235 -12.29 22.07 -8.47
N PRO A 236 -12.56 22.22 -9.79
CA PRO A 236 -13.13 23.45 -10.33
C PRO A 236 -14.42 23.90 -9.64
N ARG A 237 -15.34 22.95 -9.40
CA ARG A 237 -16.61 23.23 -8.70
C ARG A 237 -16.38 23.59 -7.24
N VAL A 238 -15.49 22.86 -6.56
CA VAL A 238 -15.15 23.12 -5.15
C VAL A 238 -14.53 24.52 -5.00
N MET A 239 -13.59 24.86 -5.87
CA MET A 239 -12.88 26.14 -5.87
C MET A 239 -13.77 27.34 -6.15
N ALA A 240 -14.81 27.18 -6.96
CA ALA A 240 -15.81 28.20 -7.21
C ALA A 240 -16.76 28.37 -6.01
N ALA A 241 -17.13 27.27 -5.34
CA ALA A 241 -18.07 27.28 -4.23
C ALA A 241 -17.44 27.64 -2.87
N VAL A 242 -16.12 27.46 -2.75
CA VAL A 242 -15.31 27.67 -1.54
C VAL A 242 -14.00 28.39 -1.94
N PRO A 243 -14.03 29.73 -2.12
CA PRO A 243 -12.91 30.48 -2.67
C PRO A 243 -11.71 30.58 -1.72
N ASP A 244 -11.91 30.33 -0.44
CA ASP A 244 -10.88 30.37 0.59
C ASP A 244 -10.23 29.00 0.86
N ALA A 245 -10.71 27.89 0.29
CA ALA A 245 -10.08 26.58 0.50
C ALA A 245 -8.70 26.49 -0.18
N ASP A 246 -7.76 25.89 0.54
CA ASP A 246 -6.46 25.45 0.03
C ASP A 246 -6.48 23.95 -0.28
N VAL A 247 -5.68 23.53 -1.26
CA VAL A 247 -5.52 22.13 -1.66
C VAL A 247 -4.05 21.75 -1.58
N VAL A 248 -3.72 20.70 -0.83
CA VAL A 248 -2.36 20.15 -0.77
C VAL A 248 -2.36 18.75 -1.38
N VAL A 249 -1.49 18.55 -2.38
CA VAL A 249 -1.30 17.28 -3.08
C VAL A 249 0.10 16.75 -2.76
N ILE A 250 0.15 15.64 -2.02
CA ILE A 250 1.39 14.94 -1.67
C ILE A 250 1.51 13.71 -2.56
N GLY A 251 2.64 13.61 -3.27
CA GLY A 251 2.94 12.49 -4.16
C GLY A 251 3.89 12.87 -5.28
N ALA A 252 4.56 11.88 -5.86
CA ALA A 252 5.45 12.11 -6.99
C ALA A 252 4.66 12.25 -8.29
N ASP A 253 4.91 13.32 -9.03
CA ASP A 253 4.46 13.48 -10.42
C ASP A 253 5.61 13.10 -11.36
N GLU A 254 5.85 11.81 -11.48
CA GLU A 254 6.93 11.24 -12.30
C GLU A 254 6.45 9.91 -12.93
N PRO A 255 7.05 9.46 -14.04
CA PRO A 255 6.75 8.14 -14.59
C PRO A 255 6.91 7.03 -13.55
N GLY A 256 5.95 6.11 -13.48
CA GLY A 256 5.91 5.04 -12.48
C GLY A 256 4.49 4.81 -11.95
N GLY A 257 4.40 4.28 -10.73
CA GLY A 257 3.13 3.90 -10.12
C GLY A 257 2.77 2.43 -10.33
N TYR A 258 1.53 2.09 -9.99
CA TYR A 258 1.00 0.73 -10.15
C TYR A 258 0.28 0.56 -11.49
N GLY A 259 -0.29 1.65 -12.01
CA GLY A 259 -1.04 1.67 -13.26
C GLY A 259 -0.17 1.82 -14.50
N ARG A 260 -0.85 2.02 -15.63
CA ARG A 260 -0.19 2.31 -16.91
C ARG A 260 0.52 3.66 -16.82
N PRO A 261 1.76 3.79 -17.34
CA PRO A 261 2.42 5.08 -17.44
C PRO A 261 1.63 6.02 -18.37
N ALA A 262 1.72 7.31 -18.11
CA ALA A 262 1.17 8.33 -18.99
C ALA A 262 1.82 8.26 -20.39
N PRO A 263 1.06 8.56 -21.47
CA PRO A 263 1.56 8.52 -22.84
C PRO A 263 2.57 9.63 -23.14
N ASP A 264 3.28 9.48 -24.26
CA ASP A 264 4.13 10.50 -24.88
C ASP A 264 5.23 11.08 -23.97
N GLY A 265 5.72 10.28 -23.01
CA GLY A 265 6.76 10.69 -22.06
C GLY A 265 6.33 11.76 -21.06
N LYS A 266 5.02 12.03 -20.95
CA LYS A 266 4.45 12.97 -19.98
C LYS A 266 4.20 12.31 -18.63
N THR A 267 3.83 13.12 -17.65
CA THR A 267 3.30 12.65 -16.36
C THR A 267 1.77 12.75 -16.33
N TRP A 268 1.13 11.97 -15.46
CA TRP A 268 -0.32 12.08 -15.25
C TRP A 268 -0.70 13.44 -14.66
N GLY A 269 0.12 14.02 -13.78
CA GLY A 269 -0.05 15.39 -13.28
C GLY A 269 -0.10 16.41 -14.40
N GLN A 270 0.85 16.41 -15.31
CA GLN A 270 0.87 17.32 -16.45
C GLN A 270 -0.40 17.22 -17.30
N LEU A 271 -0.81 15.99 -17.64
CA LEU A 271 -1.97 15.75 -18.49
C LEU A 271 -3.28 16.17 -17.82
N LEU A 272 -3.50 15.72 -16.59
CA LEU A 272 -4.77 15.91 -15.90
C LEU A 272 -4.93 17.34 -15.38
N ILE A 273 -3.86 18.03 -14.98
CA ILE A 273 -3.94 19.45 -14.61
C ILE A 273 -4.26 20.31 -15.83
N ALA A 274 -3.69 19.98 -17.00
CA ALA A 274 -3.98 20.70 -18.24
C ALA A 274 -5.46 20.54 -18.65
N GLU A 275 -6.04 19.36 -18.43
CA GLU A 275 -7.46 19.06 -18.71
C GLU A 275 -8.41 20.04 -18.01
N VAL A 276 -8.15 20.35 -16.74
CA VAL A 276 -9.05 21.18 -15.90
C VAL A 276 -8.56 22.61 -15.71
N ALA A 277 -7.48 23.03 -16.38
CA ALA A 277 -6.78 24.29 -16.11
C ALA A 277 -7.67 25.54 -16.13
N GLY A 278 -8.70 25.58 -16.99
CA GLY A 278 -9.61 26.73 -17.10
C GLY A 278 -10.47 27.00 -15.86
N GLY A 279 -10.60 26.02 -14.96
CA GLY A 279 -11.40 26.14 -13.73
C GLY A 279 -10.57 26.09 -12.44
N LEU A 280 -9.23 26.04 -12.53
CA LEU A 280 -8.35 25.94 -11.36
C LEU A 280 -7.67 27.26 -11.03
N ASP A 281 -7.80 27.69 -9.77
CA ASP A 281 -6.93 28.71 -9.20
C ASP A 281 -5.65 28.05 -8.69
N ARG A 282 -4.60 28.10 -9.50
CA ARG A 282 -3.30 27.46 -9.21
C ARG A 282 -2.61 28.05 -7.98
N SER A 283 -2.96 29.25 -7.53
CA SER A 283 -2.39 29.84 -6.31
C SER A 283 -2.84 29.13 -5.03
N ARG A 284 -3.90 28.30 -5.12
CA ARG A 284 -4.50 27.54 -4.03
C ARG A 284 -4.23 26.04 -4.09
N ILE A 285 -3.49 25.57 -5.10
CA ILE A 285 -3.14 24.14 -5.24
C ILE A 285 -1.64 23.97 -5.07
N HIS A 286 -1.26 23.22 -4.05
CA HIS A 286 0.12 23.06 -3.62
C HIS A 286 0.55 21.62 -3.87
N PHE A 287 1.24 21.40 -4.99
CA PHE A 287 1.92 20.13 -5.29
C PHE A 287 3.26 20.12 -4.56
N VAL A 288 3.38 19.30 -3.52
CA VAL A 288 4.56 19.32 -2.61
C VAL A 288 5.53 18.16 -2.85
N GLY A 289 5.24 17.28 -3.81
CA GLY A 289 6.05 16.10 -4.07
C GLY A 289 5.97 15.07 -2.94
N ARG A 290 7.02 14.27 -2.79
CA ARG A 290 7.18 13.37 -1.64
C ARG A 290 7.67 14.17 -0.43
N VAL A 291 7.05 13.93 0.72
CA VAL A 291 7.42 14.58 1.98
C VAL A 291 7.82 13.55 3.03
N PRO A 292 8.67 13.93 4.02
CA PRO A 292 8.88 13.14 5.23
C PRO A 292 7.56 12.79 5.92
N HIS A 293 7.46 11.58 6.46
CA HIS A 293 6.24 11.07 7.11
C HIS A 293 5.65 12.01 8.18
N PRO A 294 6.44 12.63 9.09
CA PRO A 294 5.87 13.60 10.05
C PRO A 294 5.16 14.78 9.39
N LEU A 295 5.66 15.30 8.26
CA LEU A 295 5.01 16.40 7.53
C LEU A 295 3.72 15.95 6.83
N MET A 296 3.62 14.68 6.46
CA MET A 296 2.37 14.10 5.98
C MET A 296 1.33 14.06 7.10
N ILE A 297 1.71 13.69 8.33
CA ILE A 297 0.83 13.70 9.50
C ILE A 297 0.38 15.13 9.88
N GLU A 298 1.25 16.13 9.72
CA GLU A 298 0.87 17.55 9.86
C GLU A 298 -0.21 17.94 8.85
N ALA A 299 -0.04 17.60 7.57
CA ALA A 299 -1.02 17.88 6.53
C ALA A 299 -2.37 17.18 6.78
N LEU A 300 -2.34 15.93 7.24
CA LEU A 300 -3.53 15.20 7.66
C LEU A 300 -4.20 15.86 8.89
N SER A 301 -3.42 16.25 9.91
CA SER A 301 -3.95 16.91 11.11
C SER A 301 -4.65 18.24 10.81
N LEU A 302 -4.16 18.97 9.80
CA LEU A 302 -4.75 20.21 9.25
C LEU A 302 -5.97 19.97 8.36
N SER A 303 -6.17 18.75 7.84
CA SER A 303 -7.17 18.49 6.82
C SER A 303 -8.59 18.71 7.34
N THR A 304 -9.33 19.53 6.60
CA THR A 304 -10.78 19.62 6.69
C THR A 304 -11.42 18.39 6.05
N ALA A 305 -10.90 17.96 4.90
CA ALA A 305 -11.27 16.73 4.22
C ALA A 305 -10.03 16.08 3.58
N HIS A 306 -9.95 14.76 3.66
CA HIS A 306 -8.93 13.96 2.99
C HIS A 306 -9.59 13.07 1.94
N VAL A 307 -9.11 13.15 0.69
CA VAL A 307 -9.60 12.32 -0.41
C VAL A 307 -8.71 11.09 -0.57
N TYR A 308 -9.30 9.91 -0.43
CA TYR A 308 -8.63 8.63 -0.65
C TYR A 308 -9.37 7.81 -1.71
N TYR A 309 -8.98 7.94 -2.97
CA TYR A 309 -9.56 7.14 -4.05
C TYR A 309 -8.58 6.07 -4.50
N THR A 310 -9.11 4.89 -4.82
CA THR A 310 -8.34 3.79 -5.39
C THR A 310 -9.25 2.83 -6.13
N TYR A 311 -8.74 2.24 -7.20
CA TYR A 311 -9.37 1.06 -7.82
C TYR A 311 -9.46 -0.10 -6.81
N PRO A 312 -10.12 -1.23 -7.14
CA PRO A 312 -10.03 -2.49 -6.41
C PRO A 312 -8.60 -3.08 -6.38
N PHE A 313 -7.73 -2.42 -5.63
CA PHE A 313 -6.30 -2.66 -5.51
C PHE A 313 -5.87 -2.56 -4.03
N VAL A 314 -4.59 -2.79 -3.74
CA VAL A 314 -4.04 -2.75 -2.38
C VAL A 314 -4.29 -1.40 -1.70
N VAL A 315 -4.89 -1.44 -0.51
CA VAL A 315 -5.10 -0.28 0.36
C VAL A 315 -3.74 0.25 0.83
N SER A 316 -3.58 1.57 0.79
CA SER A 316 -2.38 2.25 1.28
C SER A 316 -2.48 2.48 2.78
N TRP A 317 -1.36 2.40 3.50
CA TRP A 317 -1.30 2.82 4.89
C TRP A 317 -1.78 4.25 5.13
N SER A 318 -1.59 5.14 4.16
CA SER A 318 -2.06 6.53 4.25
C SER A 318 -3.57 6.64 4.50
N LEU A 319 -4.39 5.67 4.08
CA LEU A 319 -5.81 5.62 4.45
C LEU A 319 -5.98 5.43 5.95
N LEU A 320 -5.33 4.40 6.51
CA LEU A 320 -5.39 4.07 7.93
C LEU A 320 -4.79 5.20 8.77
N GLU A 321 -3.72 5.83 8.28
CA GLU A 321 -3.07 6.97 8.93
C GLU A 321 -3.97 8.21 8.93
N ALA A 322 -4.69 8.47 7.83
CA ALA A 322 -5.69 9.55 7.78
C ALA A 322 -6.82 9.31 8.78
N MET A 323 -7.35 8.08 8.85
CA MET A 323 -8.37 7.72 9.85
C MET A 323 -7.85 7.85 11.28
N ALA A 324 -6.62 7.38 11.56
CA ALA A 324 -5.99 7.51 12.88
C ALA A 324 -5.70 8.97 13.26
N ALA A 325 -5.33 9.81 12.30
CA ALA A 325 -5.17 11.25 12.48
C ALA A 325 -6.50 12.02 12.56
N GLU A 326 -7.63 11.31 12.69
CA GLU A 326 -8.97 11.88 12.77
C GLU A 326 -9.28 12.79 11.58
N CYS A 327 -8.89 12.43 10.36
CA CYS A 327 -9.34 13.12 9.15
C CYS A 327 -10.81 12.80 8.85
N PHE A 328 -11.52 13.77 8.28
CA PHE A 328 -12.76 13.43 7.57
C PHE A 328 -12.38 12.82 6.22
N VAL A 329 -12.50 11.49 6.11
CA VAL A 329 -12.09 10.75 4.92
C VAL A 329 -13.27 10.58 3.97
N ILE A 330 -13.08 11.07 2.73
CA ILE A 330 -13.96 10.81 1.59
C ILE A 330 -13.21 9.85 0.68
N ALA A 331 -13.74 8.64 0.51
CA ALA A 331 -13.06 7.58 -0.20
C ALA A 331 -13.92 6.93 -1.28
N SER A 332 -13.27 6.26 -2.24
CA SER A 332 -13.97 5.50 -3.26
C SER A 332 -14.61 4.23 -2.69
N ASN A 333 -15.86 3.95 -3.05
CA ASN A 333 -16.62 2.76 -2.66
C ASN A 333 -16.16 1.50 -3.42
N THR A 334 -14.92 1.09 -3.21
CA THR A 334 -14.34 -0.14 -3.76
C THR A 334 -14.24 -1.21 -2.69
N ALA A 335 -14.18 -2.49 -3.11
CA ALA A 335 -14.06 -3.62 -2.20
C ALA A 335 -12.91 -3.49 -1.16
N PRO A 336 -11.66 -3.14 -1.54
CA PRO A 336 -10.59 -2.96 -0.57
C PRO A 336 -10.85 -1.84 0.45
N VAL A 337 -11.46 -0.73 0.03
CA VAL A 337 -11.73 0.41 0.93
C VAL A 337 -12.83 0.04 1.93
N ARG A 338 -13.83 -0.73 1.52
CA ARG A 338 -14.89 -1.25 2.40
C ARG A 338 -14.37 -2.20 3.48
N ASP A 339 -13.20 -2.80 3.29
CA ASP A 339 -12.57 -3.56 4.37
C ASP A 339 -12.12 -2.63 5.51
N ALA A 340 -11.74 -1.39 5.23
CA ALA A 340 -11.26 -0.43 6.24
C ALA A 340 -12.36 0.51 6.77
N ILE A 341 -13.29 0.94 5.90
CA ILE A 341 -14.31 1.97 6.20
C ILE A 341 -15.72 1.39 6.14
N THR A 342 -16.50 1.68 7.16
CA THR A 342 -17.96 1.56 7.22
C THR A 342 -18.62 2.88 6.81
N ASN A 343 -19.20 2.91 5.60
CA ASN A 343 -19.80 4.12 5.03
C ASN A 343 -20.79 4.81 5.99
N GLY A 344 -20.61 6.12 6.19
CA GLY A 344 -21.46 6.95 7.04
C GLY A 344 -21.16 6.85 8.54
N GLN A 345 -20.24 5.99 8.96
CA GLN A 345 -19.87 5.82 10.37
C GLN A 345 -18.46 6.33 10.68
N ASP A 346 -17.47 5.86 9.92
CA ASP A 346 -16.03 6.15 10.11
C ASP A 346 -15.37 6.74 8.84
N GLY A 347 -16.19 7.07 7.84
CA GLY A 347 -15.81 7.71 6.59
C GLY A 347 -16.99 7.78 5.62
N VAL A 348 -16.83 8.50 4.51
CA VAL A 348 -17.83 8.57 3.42
C VAL A 348 -17.31 7.82 2.21
N LEU A 349 -18.09 6.85 1.73
CA LEU A 349 -17.80 6.07 0.53
C LEU A 349 -18.67 6.53 -0.63
N LEU A 350 -18.04 7.03 -1.68
CA LEU A 350 -18.70 7.52 -2.88
C LEU A 350 -18.40 6.62 -4.08
N ASP A 351 -19.31 6.58 -5.05
CA ASP A 351 -19.01 5.94 -6.33
C ASP A 351 -17.75 6.56 -6.96
N PHE A 352 -16.85 5.70 -7.47
CA PHE A 352 -15.53 6.14 -7.94
C PHE A 352 -15.64 7.17 -9.07
N PHE A 353 -16.60 7.03 -9.97
CA PHE A 353 -16.72 7.88 -11.17
C PHE A 353 -17.60 9.10 -10.93
N ASN A 354 -18.26 9.20 -9.77
CA ASN A 354 -19.14 10.31 -9.46
C ASN A 354 -18.38 11.54 -8.95
N VAL A 355 -17.80 12.29 -9.89
CA VAL A 355 -17.12 13.57 -9.65
C VAL A 355 -18.02 14.56 -8.91
N GLY A 356 -19.31 14.61 -9.26
CA GLY A 356 -20.27 15.53 -8.65
C GLY A 356 -20.45 15.28 -7.15
N ALA A 357 -20.62 14.01 -6.76
CA ALA A 357 -20.72 13.63 -5.35
C ALA A 357 -19.44 13.96 -4.57
N LEU A 358 -18.26 13.77 -5.18
CA LEU A 358 -17.00 14.16 -4.55
C LEU A 358 -16.93 15.67 -4.33
N SER A 359 -17.29 16.47 -5.36
CA SER A 359 -17.36 17.93 -5.21
C SER A 359 -18.32 18.35 -4.10
N ASP A 360 -19.50 17.75 -4.02
CA ASP A 360 -20.51 18.10 -3.02
C ASP A 360 -20.05 17.78 -1.59
N ALA A 361 -19.46 16.59 -1.38
CA ALA A 361 -18.92 16.21 -0.09
C ALA A 361 -17.75 17.13 0.35
N LEU A 362 -16.88 17.53 -0.59
CA LEU A 362 -15.79 18.47 -0.31
C LEU A 362 -16.30 19.87 0.04
N ILE A 363 -17.29 20.38 -0.70
CA ILE A 363 -17.90 21.69 -0.43
C ILE A 363 -18.56 21.69 0.93
N GLU A 364 -19.30 20.64 1.26
CA GLU A 364 -19.95 20.49 2.56
C GLU A 364 -18.93 20.46 3.70
N ALA A 365 -17.86 19.66 3.56
CA ALA A 365 -16.79 19.57 4.54
C ALA A 365 -16.11 20.93 4.79
N CYS A 366 -15.88 21.71 3.74
CA CYS A 366 -15.27 23.03 3.89
C CYS A 366 -16.22 24.07 4.51
N ARG A 367 -17.52 23.99 4.26
CA ARG A 367 -18.51 24.94 4.79
C ARG A 367 -18.89 24.66 6.23
N ASP A 368 -18.95 23.39 6.63
CA ASP A 368 -19.22 22.98 8.01
C ASP A 368 -18.27 21.85 8.46
N PRO A 369 -17.00 22.17 8.78
CA PRO A 369 -16.03 21.17 9.21
C PRO A 369 -16.42 20.44 10.50
N GLN A 370 -17.21 21.08 11.36
CA GLN A 370 -17.56 20.55 12.68
C GLN A 370 -18.63 19.47 12.61
N LYS A 371 -19.48 19.50 11.57
CA LYS A 371 -20.47 18.45 11.29
C LYS A 371 -19.87 17.04 11.31
N PHE A 372 -18.65 16.88 10.82
CA PHE A 372 -18.01 15.58 10.66
C PHE A 372 -17.16 15.16 11.86
N THR A 373 -17.08 15.97 12.93
CA THR A 373 -16.30 15.64 14.13
C THR A 373 -16.63 14.28 14.75
N PRO A 374 -17.90 13.86 14.88
CA PRO A 374 -18.22 12.53 15.39
C PRO A 374 -17.66 11.39 14.52
N MET A 375 -17.79 11.51 13.19
CA MET A 375 -17.29 10.53 12.23
C MET A 375 -15.76 10.43 12.27
N ARG A 376 -15.07 11.56 12.42
CA ARG A 376 -13.60 11.62 12.54
C ARG A 376 -13.09 10.86 13.77
N LYS A 377 -13.79 10.98 14.90
CA LYS A 377 -13.46 10.23 16.13
C LYS A 377 -13.72 8.73 15.96
N ALA A 378 -14.87 8.37 15.36
CA ALA A 378 -15.19 6.98 15.04
C ALA A 378 -14.16 6.34 14.09
N ALA A 379 -13.60 7.11 13.14
CA ALA A 379 -12.50 6.68 12.29
C ALA A 379 -11.27 6.27 13.10
N ARG A 380 -10.85 7.11 14.06
CA ARG A 380 -9.73 6.77 14.94
C ARG A 380 -10.03 5.55 15.81
N GLU A 381 -11.22 5.46 16.39
CA GLU A 381 -11.65 4.30 17.19
C GLU A 381 -11.60 3.00 16.38
N THR A 382 -12.04 3.04 15.12
CA THR A 382 -11.96 1.91 14.19
C THR A 382 -10.52 1.46 13.97
N ILE A 383 -9.59 2.41 13.78
CA ILE A 383 -8.18 2.09 13.60
C ILE A 383 -7.58 1.51 14.88
N LEU A 384 -7.86 2.08 16.05
CA LEU A 384 -7.40 1.54 17.32
C LEU A 384 -7.89 0.12 17.56
N ALA A 385 -9.14 -0.18 17.22
CA ALA A 385 -9.75 -1.48 17.46
C ALA A 385 -9.30 -2.58 16.47
N ARG A 386 -8.82 -2.21 15.28
CA ARG A 386 -8.63 -3.17 14.16
C ARG A 386 -7.24 -3.17 13.55
N TYR A 387 -6.54 -2.04 13.59
CA TYR A 387 -5.30 -1.81 12.84
C TYR A 387 -4.17 -1.24 13.71
N ASP A 388 -4.37 -1.09 15.02
CA ASP A 388 -3.26 -0.76 15.90
C ASP A 388 -2.21 -1.87 15.88
N ARG A 389 -0.97 -1.47 15.58
CA ARG A 389 0.13 -2.40 15.43
C ARG A 389 0.42 -3.16 16.71
N ALA A 390 0.56 -2.46 17.83
CA ALA A 390 1.06 -3.03 19.07
C ALA A 390 0.03 -3.94 19.76
N THR A 391 -1.25 -3.54 19.74
CA THR A 391 -2.30 -4.20 20.53
C THR A 391 -3.15 -5.19 19.71
N ILE A 392 -3.21 -5.04 18.38
CA ILE A 392 -4.07 -5.87 17.52
C ILE A 392 -3.23 -6.70 16.53
N CYS A 393 -2.47 -6.04 15.66
CA CYS A 393 -1.83 -6.69 14.52
C CYS A 393 -0.62 -7.54 14.91
N GLU A 394 0.31 -7.02 15.71
CA GLU A 394 1.49 -7.76 16.17
C GLU A 394 1.11 -8.99 16.98
N PRO A 395 0.19 -8.94 17.96
CA PRO A 395 -0.28 -10.14 18.65
C PRO A 395 -0.92 -11.17 17.72
N ALA A 396 -1.64 -10.75 16.67
CA ALA A 396 -2.21 -11.66 15.70
C ALA A 396 -1.14 -12.37 14.86
N TRP A 397 -0.10 -11.65 14.44
CA TRP A 397 1.06 -12.23 13.77
C TRP A 397 1.80 -13.21 14.69
N LEU A 398 2.02 -12.87 15.96
CA LEU A 398 2.69 -13.75 16.92
C LEU A 398 1.89 -15.03 17.18
N ARG A 399 0.56 -14.98 17.22
CA ARG A 399 -0.28 -16.20 17.32
C ARG A 399 -0.10 -17.16 16.14
N LEU A 400 0.18 -16.63 14.95
CA LEU A 400 0.49 -17.46 13.77
C LEU A 400 1.94 -17.98 13.81
N VAL A 401 2.88 -17.12 14.20
CA VAL A 401 4.32 -17.38 14.12
C VAL A 401 4.83 -18.29 15.26
N ALA A 402 4.39 -18.08 16.50
CA ALA A 402 4.96 -18.77 17.66
C ALA A 402 4.87 -20.31 17.57
N PRO A 403 3.73 -20.92 17.19
CA PRO A 403 3.65 -22.38 17.03
C PRO A 403 4.59 -22.94 15.95
N MET A 404 4.94 -22.13 14.95
CA MET A 404 5.87 -22.53 13.89
C MET A 404 7.34 -22.51 14.35
N LEU A 405 7.66 -21.74 15.38
CA LEU A 405 9.01 -21.68 15.96
C LEU A 405 9.22 -22.75 17.05
N GLU A 406 8.13 -23.13 17.74
CA GLU A 406 8.13 -24.12 18.81
C GLU A 406 8.11 -25.56 18.31
N ALA A 407 7.36 -25.84 17.23
CA ALA A 407 7.20 -27.19 16.74
C ALA A 407 8.50 -27.71 16.09
N GLY A 408 9.18 -28.62 16.79
CA GLY A 408 10.40 -29.29 16.38
C GLY A 408 10.56 -30.61 17.12
#